data_AF-A0AA37IJ07-F1
#
_entry.id   AF-A0AA37IJ07-F1
#
_cell.length_a   1.000
_cell.length_b   1.000
_cell.length_c   1.000
_cell.angle_alpha   90.00
_cell.angle_beta   90.00
_cell.angle_gamma   90.00
#
_symmetry.space_group_name_H-M   'P 1'
#
loop_
_entity.id
_entity.type
_entity.pdbx_description
1 polymer ?
#
loop_
_entity_poly.entity_id
_entity_poly.type
_entity_poly.pdbx_seq_one_letter_code
_entity_poly.pdbx_strand_id
1 'polypeptide(L)'
;MLKAFGDLIGVREGYMSHINTGYKNIGPKIARQMEEVLKLPRGWMDQQRDRSKANQKESSRQPSDEDRLQGLFELCRQMDAAKTQTTLLSLLEELLPYGATATCPKGHTRP
;
A
#
# COMPACT_ATOMS: atom_id res chain seq x y z
N MET A 1 -7.11 -32.09 -13.95
CA MET A 1 -7.99 -30.91 -13.77
C MET A 1 -7.98 -29.97 -14.97
N LEU A 2 -6.82 -29.60 -15.52
CA LEU A 2 -6.74 -28.69 -16.69
C LEU A 2 -7.45 -29.21 -17.96
N LYS A 3 -7.50 -30.53 -18.15
CA LYS A 3 -8.20 -31.17 -19.27
C LYS A 3 -9.71 -30.86 -19.29
N ALA A 4 -10.40 -31.05 -18.17
CA ALA A 4 -11.83 -30.79 -18.06
C ALA A 4 -12.18 -29.30 -18.28
N PHE A 5 -11.31 -28.39 -17.84
CA PHE A 5 -11.45 -26.96 -18.07
C PHE A 5 -11.18 -26.58 -19.53
N GLY A 6 -10.15 -27.19 -20.14
CA GLY A 6 -9.88 -27.09 -21.58
C GLY A 6 -11.07 -27.53 -22.42
N ASP A 7 -11.67 -28.67 -22.10
CA ASP A 7 -12.83 -29.22 -22.80
C ASP A 7 -14.05 -28.29 -22.67
N LEU A 8 -14.28 -27.71 -21.50
CA LEU A 8 -15.38 -26.77 -21.24
C LEU A 8 -15.25 -25.46 -22.03
N ILE A 9 -14.02 -25.01 -22.26
CA ILE A 9 -13.71 -23.78 -23.02
C ILE A 9 -13.38 -24.12 -24.49
N GLY A 10 -13.45 -25.39 -24.91
CA GLY A 10 -13.14 -25.79 -26.29
C GLY A 10 -11.69 -25.52 -26.70
N VAL A 11 -10.77 -25.57 -25.75
CA VAL A 11 -9.34 -25.29 -25.94
C VAL A 11 -8.52 -26.54 -25.70
N ARG A 12 -7.53 -26.77 -26.58
CA ARG A 12 -6.62 -27.93 -26.47
C ARG A 12 -5.83 -27.88 -25.16
N GLU A 13 -5.68 -29.03 -24.53
CA GLU A 13 -4.95 -29.21 -23.27
C GLU A 13 -3.52 -28.62 -23.30
N GLY A 14 -2.78 -28.83 -24.40
CA GLY A 14 -1.44 -28.27 -24.57
C GLY A 14 -1.42 -26.74 -24.59
N TYR A 15 -2.46 -26.09 -25.13
CA TYR A 15 -2.57 -24.64 -25.11
C TYR A 15 -2.93 -24.12 -23.72
N MET A 16 -3.76 -24.84 -22.96
CA MET A 16 -4.02 -24.52 -21.55
C MET A 16 -2.76 -24.66 -20.69
N SER A 17 -1.93 -25.67 -20.94
CA SER A 17 -0.64 -25.82 -20.26
C SER A 17 0.28 -24.62 -20.54
N HIS A 18 0.37 -24.18 -21.81
CA HIS A 18 1.15 -23.00 -22.18
C HIS A 18 0.64 -21.68 -21.58
N ILE A 19 -0.68 -21.53 -21.41
CA ILE A 19 -1.25 -20.38 -20.70
C ILE A 19 -0.87 -20.47 -19.21
N ASN A 20 -1.02 -21.65 -18.61
CA ASN A 20 -0.78 -21.84 -17.18
C ASN A 20 0.70 -21.65 -16.79
N THR A 21 1.63 -22.02 -17.67
CA THR A 21 3.07 -21.78 -17.46
C THR A 21 3.51 -20.37 -17.84
N GLY A 22 2.60 -19.53 -18.35
CA GLY A 22 2.92 -18.18 -18.82
C GLY A 22 3.71 -18.14 -20.13
N TYR A 23 3.87 -19.28 -20.81
CA TYR A 23 4.56 -19.36 -22.11
C TYR A 23 3.77 -18.65 -23.22
N LYS A 24 2.43 -18.63 -23.13
CA LYS A 24 1.57 -17.99 -24.13
C LYS A 24 0.48 -17.13 -23.51
N ASN A 25 0.34 -15.91 -24.01
CA ASN A 25 -0.70 -14.99 -23.58
C ASN A 25 -2.10 -15.45 -24.04
N ILE A 26 -3.10 -15.13 -23.21
CA ILE A 26 -4.51 -15.35 -23.50
C ILE A 26 -4.97 -14.25 -24.46
N GLY A 27 -5.49 -14.65 -25.63
CA GLY A 27 -6.04 -13.70 -26.59
C GLY A 27 -7.47 -13.25 -26.22
N PRO A 28 -7.96 -12.13 -26.78
CA PRO A 28 -9.27 -11.54 -26.42
C PRO A 28 -10.45 -12.47 -26.69
N LYS A 29 -10.33 -13.38 -27.67
CA LYS A 29 -11.36 -14.38 -27.97
C LYS A 29 -11.47 -15.43 -26.87
N ILE A 30 -10.33 -15.95 -26.40
CA ILE A 30 -10.28 -16.97 -25.34
C ILE A 30 -10.67 -16.36 -23.99
N ALA A 31 -10.21 -15.15 -23.71
CA ALA A 31 -10.61 -14.38 -22.53
C ALA A 31 -12.14 -14.26 -22.40
N ARG A 32 -12.82 -13.84 -23.48
CA ARG A 32 -14.29 -13.75 -23.52
C ARG A 32 -14.96 -15.09 -23.29
N GLN A 33 -14.45 -16.14 -23.93
CA GLN A 33 -15.03 -17.48 -23.81
C GLN A 33 -14.89 -18.03 -22.38
N MET A 34 -13.76 -17.77 -21.73
CA MET A 34 -13.56 -18.10 -20.32
C MET A 34 -14.48 -17.27 -19.41
N GLU A 35 -14.70 -15.98 -19.70
CA GLU A 35 -15.64 -15.12 -18.97
C GLU A 35 -17.09 -15.64 -19.04
N GLU A 36 -17.53 -16.05 -20.23
CA GLU A 36 -18.88 -16.60 -20.46
C GLU A 36 -19.08 -17.91 -19.69
N VAL A 37 -18.12 -18.83 -19.76
CA VAL A 37 -18.16 -20.12 -19.06
C VAL A 37 -18.17 -19.94 -17.55
N LEU A 38 -17.35 -19.02 -17.03
CA LEU A 38 -17.23 -18.75 -15.60
C LEU A 38 -18.27 -17.75 -15.08
N LYS A 39 -19.17 -17.25 -15.93
CA LYS A 39 -20.16 -16.20 -15.61
C LYS A 39 -19.52 -14.96 -14.99
N LEU A 40 -18.33 -14.60 -15.46
CA LEU A 40 -17.60 -13.43 -15.00
C LEU A 40 -18.07 -12.18 -15.76
N PRO A 41 -18.03 -10.99 -15.12
CA PRO A 41 -18.34 -9.73 -15.79
C PRO A 41 -17.38 -9.48 -16.96
N ARG A 42 -17.90 -9.04 -18.10
CA ARG A 42 -17.12 -8.74 -19.31
C ARG A 42 -15.86 -7.92 -19.00
N GLY A 43 -14.74 -8.34 -19.58
CA GLY A 43 -13.42 -7.72 -19.40
C GLY A 43 -12.77 -8.03 -18.06
N TRP A 44 -13.13 -9.14 -17.40
CA TRP A 44 -12.50 -9.66 -16.18
C TRP A 44 -11.10 -10.17 -16.43
N MET A 45 -10.86 -10.72 -17.61
CA MET A 45 -9.54 -11.18 -18.03
C MET A 45 -8.79 -10.13 -18.87
N ASP A 46 -9.34 -8.92 -19.01
CA ASP A 46 -8.66 -7.83 -19.70
C ASP A 46 -7.55 -7.28 -18.79
N GLN A 47 -6.30 -7.29 -19.27
CA GLN A 47 -5.12 -6.75 -18.57
C GLN A 47 -5.25 -5.26 -18.21
N GLN A 48 -6.23 -4.53 -18.74
CA GLN A 48 -6.51 -3.16 -18.30
C GLN A 48 -7.01 -3.10 -16.86
N ARG A 49 -7.57 -4.19 -16.29
CA ARG A 49 -7.89 -4.24 -14.86
C ARG A 49 -6.66 -4.18 -13.97
N ASP A 50 -5.49 -4.70 -14.39
CA ASP A 50 -4.27 -4.58 -13.59
C ASP A 50 -3.72 -3.16 -13.59
N ARG A 51 -3.90 -2.39 -14.67
CA ARG A 51 -3.51 -0.97 -14.67
C ARG A 51 -4.48 -0.07 -13.91
N SER A 52 -5.77 -0.40 -13.91
CA SER A 52 -6.79 0.35 -13.16
C SER A 52 -6.92 -0.08 -11.70
N LYS A 53 -6.49 -1.31 -11.33
CA LYS A 53 -6.31 -1.74 -9.93
C LYS A 53 -4.93 -1.43 -9.37
N ALA A 54 -3.89 -1.25 -10.19
CA ALA A 54 -2.66 -0.57 -9.76
C ALA A 54 -2.92 0.90 -9.35
N ASN A 55 -4.09 1.46 -9.69
CA ASN A 55 -4.50 2.81 -9.29
C ASN A 55 -5.72 2.83 -8.35
N GLN A 56 -6.18 1.66 -7.86
CA GLN A 56 -7.13 1.58 -6.76
C GLN A 56 -6.52 0.76 -5.62
N LYS A 57 -5.83 1.50 -4.74
CA LYS A 57 -5.64 1.23 -3.31
C LYS A 57 -4.91 -0.07 -2.93
N GLU A 58 -3.69 -0.19 -3.39
CA GLU A 58 -2.61 -0.75 -2.57
C GLU A 58 -1.35 -0.01 -3.03
N SER A 59 -1.19 1.28 -2.73
CA SER A 59 -0.76 1.71 -1.42
C SER A 59 -0.11 0.59 -0.62
N SER A 60 0.96 0.02 -1.16
CA SER A 60 2.20 -0.17 -0.42
C SER A 60 2.73 1.16 0.14
N ARG A 61 1.87 2.03 0.70
CA ARG A 61 2.29 2.84 1.83
C ARG A 61 2.50 1.81 2.91
N GLN A 62 3.75 1.41 3.11
CA GLN A 62 4.14 1.16 4.48
C GLN A 62 3.54 2.31 5.29
N PRO A 63 2.79 2.02 6.37
CA PRO A 63 2.22 3.08 7.17
C PRO A 63 3.37 4.04 7.44
N SER A 64 3.21 5.28 6.97
CA SER A 64 4.27 6.27 7.08
C SER A 64 4.67 6.29 8.56
N ASP A 65 5.93 6.59 8.87
CA ASP A 65 6.32 6.60 10.28
C ASP A 65 5.38 7.50 11.12
N GLU A 66 4.79 8.53 10.49
CA GLU A 66 3.70 9.35 11.04
C GLU A 66 2.41 8.56 11.35
N ASP A 67 1.92 7.71 10.44
CA ASP A 67 0.73 6.88 10.65
C ASP A 67 0.96 5.86 11.79
N ARG A 68 2.19 5.34 11.91
CA ARG A 68 2.59 4.40 12.95
C ARG A 68 2.68 5.09 14.31
N LEU A 69 3.29 6.27 14.36
CA LEU A 69 3.38 7.09 15.56
C LEU A 69 2.00 7.53 16.05
N GLN A 70 1.12 7.91 15.13
CA GLN A 70 -0.25 8.27 15.45
C GLN A 70 -1.01 7.10 16.07
N GLY A 71 -0.90 5.89 15.50
CA GLY A 71 -1.51 4.68 16.07
C GLY A 71 -0.97 4.32 17.45
N LEU A 72 0.34 4.46 17.69
CA LEU A 72 0.95 4.23 19.00
C LEU A 72 0.47 5.25 20.03
N PHE A 73 0.40 6.53 19.65
CA PHE A 73 -0.05 7.60 20.54
C PHE A 73 -1.50 7.39 20.98
N GLU A 74 -2.36 6.96 20.06
CA GLU A 74 -3.76 6.71 20.33
C GLU A 74 -3.97 5.51 21.27
N LEU A 75 -3.15 4.47 21.11
CA LEU A 75 -3.14 3.30 22.00
C LEU A 75 -2.63 3.66 23.40
N CYS A 76 -1.55 4.44 23.51
CA CYS A 76 -1.06 4.95 24.80
C CYS A 76 -2.10 5.83 25.51
N ARG A 77 -2.81 6.68 24.76
CA ARG A 77 -3.88 7.52 25.29
C ARG A 77 -5.05 6.71 25.87
N GLN A 78 -5.39 5.58 25.24
CA GLN A 78 -6.47 4.70 25.71
C GLN A 78 -6.09 3.94 26.98
N MET A 79 -4.81 3.60 27.16
CA MET A 79 -4.33 2.86 28.34
C MET A 79 -4.21 3.77 29.57
N ASP A 80 -3.53 4.91 29.44
CA ASP A 80 -3.35 5.85 30.55
C ASP A 80 -2.93 7.24 30.02
N ALA A 81 -3.93 8.11 29.82
CA ALA A 81 -3.71 9.43 29.23
C ALA A 81 -2.79 10.32 30.08
N ALA A 82 -2.87 10.23 31.41
CA ALA A 82 -2.09 11.06 32.32
C ALA A 82 -0.61 10.68 32.27
N LYS A 83 -0.30 9.38 32.35
CA LYS A 83 1.09 8.89 32.26
C LYS A 83 1.70 9.18 30.89
N THR A 84 0.95 8.95 29.82
CA THR A 84 1.39 9.22 28.44
C THR A 84 1.79 10.69 28.26
N GLN A 85 0.99 11.62 28.78
CA GLN A 85 1.29 13.05 28.74
C GLN A 85 2.58 13.39 29.52
N THR A 86 2.75 12.86 30.74
CA THR A 86 3.96 13.13 31.53
C THR A 86 5.23 12.59 30.88
N THR A 87 5.17 11.40 30.28
CA THR A 87 6.30 10.82 29.58
C THR A 87 6.64 11.61 28.32
N LEU A 88 5.64 12.05 27.55
CA LEU A 88 5.90 12.84 26.34
C LEU A 88 6.46 14.22 26.66
N LEU A 89 5.94 14.88 27.71
CA LEU A 89 6.52 16.14 28.21
C LEU A 89 7.96 15.96 28.69
N SER A 90 8.27 14.88 29.41
CA SER A 90 9.65 14.58 29.85
C SER A 90 10.59 14.33 28.67
N LEU A 91 10.13 13.64 27.62
CA LEU A 91 10.94 13.41 26.41
C LEU A 91 11.16 14.69 25.60
N LEU A 92 10.16 15.58 25.54
CA LEU A 92 10.30 16.90 24.92
C LEU A 92 11.26 17.79 25.69
N GLU A 93 11.27 17.72 27.02
CA GLU A 93 12.21 18.43 27.87
C GLU A 93 13.65 17.93 27.67
N GLU A 94 13.84 16.62 27.47
CA GLU A 94 15.15 16.02 27.17
C GLU A 94 15.65 16.37 25.75
N LEU A 95 14.73 16.46 24.77
CA LEU A 95 15.05 16.80 23.37
C LEU A 95 15.18 18.31 23.11
N LEU A 96 14.71 19.15 24.02
CA LEU A 96 14.95 20.60 24.00
C LEU A 96 16.21 20.89 24.81
N PRO A 97 17.41 21.00 24.19
CA PRO A 97 18.53 21.59 24.89
C PRO A 97 18.14 23.04 25.24
N TYR A 98 17.95 23.28 26.53
CA TYR A 98 17.88 24.60 27.12
C TYR A 98 19.15 25.37 26.71
N GLY A 99 19.05 26.21 25.67
CA GLY A 99 20.26 26.76 25.06
C GLY A 99 20.09 27.73 23.90
N ALA A 100 18.99 28.48 23.81
CA ALA A 100 18.99 29.75 23.08
C ALA A 100 19.38 30.87 24.05
N THR A 101 20.60 30.86 24.58
CA THR A 101 21.14 32.05 25.23
C THR A 101 21.39 33.09 24.14
N ALA A 102 20.57 34.13 24.18
CA ALA A 102 20.63 35.30 23.33
C ALA A 102 22.05 35.86 23.23
N THR A 103 22.62 35.86 22.03
CA THR A 103 23.77 36.71 21.72
C THR A 103 23.22 38.09 21.35
N CYS A 104 23.22 39.01 22.31
CA CYS A 104 22.94 40.42 22.05
C CYS A 104 24.02 40.99 21.10
N PRO A 105 23.65 41.60 19.96
CA PRO A 105 24.60 42.38 19.21
C PRO A 105 24.88 43.68 19.99
N LYS A 106 26.10 43.79 20.54
CA LYS A 106 26.59 45.05 21.10
C LYS A 106 26.60 46.11 19.99
N GLY A 107 25.71 47.09 20.11
CA GLY A 107 25.81 48.33 19.35
C GLY A 107 27.17 48.97 19.59
N HIS A 108 27.99 49.04 18.54
CA HIS A 108 29.15 49.92 18.51
C HIS A 108 28.69 51.26 17.93
N THR A 109 28.30 52.15 18.85
CA THR A 109 28.29 53.59 18.64
C THR A 109 29.74 54.05 18.52
N ARG A 110 30.11 54.69 17.40
CA ARG A 110 31.43 55.30 17.21
C ARG A 110 31.29 56.83 17.23
N PRO A 111 31.95 57.55 18.14
CA PRO A 111 32.27 58.98 17.97
C PRO A 111 33.48 59.17 17.05
#